data_AF-A0A842U7K4-F1
#
_entry.id   AF-A0A842U7K4-F1
#
_cell.length_a   1.000
_cell.length_b   1.000
_cell.length_c   1.000
_cell.angle_alpha   90.00
_cell.angle_beta   90.00
_cell.angle_gamma   90.00
#
_symmetry.space_group_name_H-M   'P 1'
#
loop_
_entity.id
_entity.type
_entity.pdbx_description
1 polymer ?
#
loop_
_entity_poly.entity_id
_entity_poly.type
_entity_poly.pdbx_seq_one_letter_code
_entity_poly.pdbx_strand_id
1 'polypeptide(L)'
;MNKPEEITKDNPYGVCTWKDASNCEKCKIEGKLKCRFKLKHLLFFIGAFLLMFIPGVIGMILAGFGWFILGWIGFALFFFNIWESKILCSHCPFYAERGNTLHCIANYGSYKPWKYNPVPMSRSEKFQLIIGFIILGCFPFPFLFFGQEFLFLFITSIGLLSFFAYLKIKVCSKCVNFSCPFNSVKKEIVDDFLKKNRVMKKAWEEEGYILDE
;
A
#
# COMPACT_ATOMS: atom_id res chain seq x y z
N MET A 1 -34.21 -2.80 -0.25
CA MET A 1 -33.86 -2.48 1.16
C MET A 1 -32.52 -3.13 1.49
N ASN A 2 -31.47 -2.34 1.75
CA ASN A 2 -30.15 -2.88 2.09
C ASN A 2 -30.14 -3.31 3.57
N LYS A 3 -29.80 -4.58 3.81
CA LYS A 3 -29.59 -5.17 5.15
C LYS A 3 -28.68 -4.26 5.98
N PRO A 4 -28.97 -3.99 7.27
CA PRO A 4 -28.09 -3.21 8.13
C PRO A 4 -26.66 -3.79 8.11
N GLU A 5 -25.65 -2.92 8.14
CA GLU A 5 -24.24 -3.34 8.14
C GLU A 5 -23.99 -4.19 9.38
N GLU A 6 -23.63 -5.46 9.16
CA GLU A 6 -23.29 -6.38 10.23
C GLU A 6 -21.90 -6.00 10.78
N ILE A 7 -21.92 -5.21 11.86
CA ILE A 7 -20.75 -4.85 12.65
C ILE A 7 -20.39 -6.06 13.49
N THR A 8 -19.19 -6.60 13.27
CA THR A 8 -18.66 -7.72 14.05
C THR A 8 -17.50 -7.24 14.91
N LYS A 9 -17.06 -8.09 15.85
CA LYS A 9 -15.90 -7.80 16.70
C LYS A 9 -14.65 -7.46 15.88
N ASP A 10 -14.47 -8.09 14.73
CA ASP A 10 -13.28 -7.95 13.89
C ASP A 10 -13.45 -6.94 12.74
N ASN A 11 -14.70 -6.53 12.47
CA ASN A 11 -15.08 -5.50 11.49
C ASN A 11 -15.88 -4.36 12.15
N PRO A 12 -15.24 -3.54 12.99
CA PRO A 12 -15.92 -2.49 13.75
C PRO A 12 -16.54 -1.38 12.89
N TYR A 13 -16.09 -1.24 11.64
CA TYR A 13 -16.58 -0.22 10.70
C TYR A 13 -17.51 -0.77 9.62
N GLY A 14 -17.87 -2.06 9.68
CA GLY A 14 -18.77 -2.68 8.72
C GLY A 14 -18.28 -2.66 7.26
N VAL A 15 -16.97 -2.47 7.02
CA VAL A 15 -16.41 -2.38 5.67
C VAL A 15 -16.45 -3.73 4.97
N CYS A 16 -16.73 -3.74 3.67
CA CYS A 16 -16.89 -4.96 2.90
C CYS A 16 -15.61 -5.82 2.87
N THR A 17 -14.42 -5.21 2.95
CA THR A 17 -13.09 -5.84 3.00
C THR A 17 -12.92 -6.85 4.15
N TRP A 18 -13.76 -6.77 5.19
CA TRP A 18 -13.75 -7.70 6.33
C TRP A 18 -15.05 -8.52 6.52
N LYS A 19 -15.99 -8.45 5.57
CA LYS A 19 -17.17 -9.33 5.55
C LYS A 19 -16.84 -10.71 4.95
N ASP A 20 -17.65 -11.71 5.21
CA ASP A 20 -17.51 -13.04 4.60
C ASP A 20 -17.54 -12.99 3.06
N ALA A 21 -16.75 -13.86 2.42
CA ALA A 21 -16.62 -13.94 0.96
C ALA A 21 -17.87 -14.50 0.26
N SER A 22 -18.71 -15.30 0.93
CA SER A 22 -20.01 -15.76 0.41
C SER A 22 -20.93 -14.59 0.01
N ASN A 23 -20.77 -13.43 0.65
CA ASN A 23 -21.50 -12.20 0.29
C ASN A 23 -21.00 -11.55 -1.02
N CYS A 24 -19.96 -12.10 -1.66
CA CYS A 24 -19.36 -11.57 -2.88
C CYS A 24 -19.90 -12.18 -4.19
N GLU A 25 -20.62 -13.32 -4.18
CA GLU A 25 -21.03 -14.03 -5.41
C GLU A 25 -21.89 -13.20 -6.39
N LYS A 26 -22.56 -12.16 -5.89
CA LYS A 26 -23.36 -11.21 -6.70
C LYS A 26 -22.73 -9.82 -6.79
N CYS A 27 -21.43 -9.72 -6.52
CA CYS A 27 -20.74 -8.44 -6.39
C CYS A 27 -20.14 -7.99 -7.72
N LYS A 28 -20.66 -6.89 -8.29
CA LYS A 28 -20.19 -6.29 -9.55
C LYS A 28 -18.68 -5.94 -9.59
N ILE A 29 -18.04 -5.83 -8.43
CA ILE A 29 -16.61 -5.51 -8.25
C ILE A 29 -15.72 -6.72 -7.97
N GLU A 30 -16.30 -7.93 -7.92
CA GLU A 30 -15.52 -9.16 -7.74
C GLU A 30 -14.49 -9.33 -8.87
N GLY A 31 -13.26 -9.73 -8.53
CA GLY A 31 -12.15 -9.89 -9.48
C GLY A 31 -11.54 -8.59 -10.04
N LYS A 32 -12.26 -7.47 -9.93
CA LYS A 32 -11.78 -6.14 -10.33
C LYS A 32 -10.87 -5.51 -9.28
N LEU A 33 -11.10 -5.82 -8.01
CA LEU A 33 -10.33 -5.30 -6.87
C LEU A 33 -9.72 -6.42 -6.02
N LYS A 34 -8.59 -6.13 -5.39
CA LYS A 34 -7.97 -6.95 -4.34
C LYS A 34 -8.61 -6.62 -2.98
N CYS A 35 -9.90 -6.92 -2.85
CA CYS A 35 -10.66 -6.67 -1.61
C CYS A 35 -10.33 -7.64 -0.46
N ARG A 36 -9.57 -8.70 -0.73
CA ARG A 36 -9.23 -9.73 0.25
C ARG A 36 -7.73 -9.94 0.29
N PHE A 37 -7.21 -10.20 1.48
CA PHE A 37 -5.85 -10.67 1.63
C PHE A 37 -5.72 -12.07 1.00
N LYS A 38 -4.64 -12.25 0.23
CA LYS A 38 -4.23 -13.56 -0.30
C LYS A 38 -2.72 -13.63 -0.20
N LEU A 39 -2.20 -14.65 0.49
CA LEU A 39 -0.77 -14.86 0.70
C LEU A 39 0.02 -14.85 -0.62
N LYS A 40 -0.52 -15.44 -1.68
CA LYS A 40 0.08 -15.41 -3.02
C LYS A 40 0.42 -13.98 -3.48
N HIS A 41 -0.46 -13.00 -3.23
CA HIS A 41 -0.20 -11.61 -3.62
C HIS A 41 0.88 -10.94 -2.78
N LEU A 42 0.96 -11.28 -1.49
CA LEU A 42 2.05 -10.83 -0.61
C LEU A 42 3.39 -11.40 -1.09
N LEU A 43 3.45 -12.70 -1.40
CA LEU A 43 4.68 -13.34 -1.87
C LEU A 43 5.17 -12.73 -3.20
N PHE A 44 4.28 -12.44 -4.15
CA PHE A 44 4.68 -11.74 -5.38
C PHE A 44 5.15 -10.30 -5.12
N PHE A 45 4.54 -9.59 -4.17
CA PHE A 45 4.97 -8.25 -3.79
C PHE A 45 6.38 -8.29 -3.19
N ILE A 46 6.63 -9.19 -2.23
CA ILE A 46 7.94 -9.39 -1.61
C ILE A 46 8.96 -9.80 -2.67
N GLY A 47 8.65 -10.79 -3.51
CA GLY A 47 9.56 -11.25 -4.56
C GLY A 47 9.95 -10.13 -5.52
N ALA A 48 8.98 -9.32 -5.97
CA ALA A 48 9.26 -8.19 -6.85
C ALA A 48 10.11 -7.10 -6.15
N PHE A 49 9.88 -6.84 -4.86
CA PHE A 49 10.71 -5.92 -4.07
C PHE A 49 12.15 -6.44 -3.89
N LEU A 50 12.32 -7.73 -3.63
CA LEU A 50 13.65 -8.33 -3.44
C LEU A 50 14.56 -8.22 -4.66
N LEU A 51 13.99 -8.10 -5.87
CA LEU A 51 14.75 -7.88 -7.10
C LEU A 51 15.54 -6.57 -7.10
N MET A 52 15.08 -5.52 -6.42
CA MET A 52 15.88 -4.30 -6.21
C MET A 52 16.68 -4.36 -4.91
N PHE A 53 16.10 -4.93 -3.85
CA PHE A 53 16.66 -4.81 -2.51
C PHE A 53 17.96 -5.61 -2.34
N ILE A 54 17.98 -6.86 -2.80
CA ILE A 54 19.15 -7.75 -2.68
C ILE A 54 20.38 -7.18 -3.41
N PRO A 55 20.32 -6.86 -4.72
CA PRO A 55 21.49 -6.31 -5.41
C PRO A 55 21.92 -4.95 -4.85
N GLY A 56 20.98 -4.11 -4.41
CA GLY A 56 21.30 -2.83 -3.78
C GLY A 56 22.10 -3.01 -2.49
N VAL A 57 21.66 -3.92 -1.61
CA VAL A 57 22.36 -4.25 -0.36
C VAL A 57 23.74 -4.85 -0.63
N ILE A 58 23.84 -5.83 -1.55
CA ILE A 58 25.11 -6.47 -1.87
C ILE A 58 26.10 -5.44 -2.42
N GLY A 59 25.67 -4.64 -3.40
CA GLY A 59 26.54 -3.61 -3.97
C GLY A 59 26.97 -2.57 -2.94
N MET A 60 26.10 -2.17 -2.01
CA MET A 60 26.49 -1.26 -0.92
C MET A 60 27.56 -1.86 0.01
N ILE A 61 27.49 -3.16 0.31
CA ILE A 61 28.49 -3.84 1.14
C ILE A 61 29.83 -3.91 0.40
N LEU A 62 29.82 -4.30 -0.88
CA LEU A 62 31.03 -4.40 -1.71
C LEU A 62 31.71 -3.04 -1.92
N ALA A 63 30.91 -1.98 -2.07
CA ALA A 63 31.36 -0.60 -2.14
C ALA A 63 31.94 -0.03 -0.82
N GLY A 64 31.91 -0.79 0.27
CA GLY A 64 32.39 -0.34 1.59
C GLY A 64 31.41 0.53 2.38
N PHE A 65 30.14 0.65 1.94
CA PHE A 65 29.10 1.46 2.59
C PHE A 65 28.10 0.65 3.43
N GLY A 66 28.44 -0.59 3.81
CA GLY A 66 27.53 -1.49 4.54
C GLY A 66 26.93 -0.90 5.82
N TRP A 67 27.64 -0.02 6.52
CA TRP A 67 27.14 0.64 7.73
C TRP A 67 25.89 1.51 7.49
N PHE A 68 25.78 2.14 6.31
CA PHE A 68 24.62 2.99 5.96
C PHE A 68 23.32 2.20 5.80
N ILE A 69 23.41 0.88 5.63
CA ILE A 69 22.24 -0.01 5.58
C ILE A 69 21.48 0.02 6.91
N LEU A 70 22.16 0.19 8.05
CA LEU A 70 21.49 0.33 9.35
C LEU A 70 20.58 1.56 9.38
N GLY A 71 21.04 2.69 8.82
CA GLY A 71 20.24 3.89 8.66
C GLY A 71 19.04 3.67 7.73
N TRP A 72 19.25 2.94 6.62
CA TRP A 72 18.18 2.58 5.70
C TRP A 72 17.09 1.73 6.37
N ILE A 73 17.49 0.69 7.10
CA ILE A 73 16.59 -0.18 7.86
C ILE A 73 15.87 0.62 8.95
N GLY A 74 16.58 1.47 9.70
CA GLY A 74 15.99 2.33 10.72
C GLY A 74 14.92 3.25 10.13
N PHE A 75 15.21 3.90 9.00
CA PHE A 75 14.23 4.71 8.28
C PHE A 75 13.05 3.88 7.79
N ALA A 76 13.27 2.71 7.19
CA ALA A 76 12.21 1.82 6.72
C ALA A 76 11.28 1.38 7.86
N LEU A 77 11.83 0.99 9.00
CA LEU A 77 11.06 0.59 10.18
C LEU A 77 10.19 1.73 10.70
N PHE A 78 10.77 2.93 10.85
CA PHE A 78 10.02 4.13 11.25
C PHE A 78 8.95 4.47 10.21
N PHE A 79 9.32 4.49 8.94
CA PHE A 79 8.43 4.89 7.86
C PHE A 79 7.23 3.95 7.78
N PHE A 80 7.43 2.63 7.65
CA PHE A 80 6.32 1.69 7.46
C PHE A 80 5.47 1.44 8.72
N ASN A 81 6.04 1.52 9.93
CA ASN A 81 5.29 1.23 11.15
C ASN A 81 4.69 2.47 11.83
N ILE A 82 5.22 3.66 11.54
CA ILE A 82 4.77 4.90 12.18
C ILE A 82 4.26 5.88 11.13
N TRP A 83 5.09 6.30 10.18
CA TRP A 83 4.75 7.44 9.31
C TRP A 83 3.78 7.10 8.18
N GLU A 84 4.14 6.19 7.30
CA GLU A 84 3.29 5.65 6.22
C GLU A 84 2.01 5.04 6.79
N SER A 85 2.11 4.38 7.96
CA SER A 85 0.91 3.87 8.64
C SER A 85 -0.09 4.98 8.95
N LYS A 86 0.37 6.19 9.27
CA LYS A 86 -0.47 7.37 9.53
C LYS A 86 -1.05 7.92 8.23
N ILE A 87 -0.19 8.18 7.25
CA ILE A 87 -0.54 9.00 6.08
C ILE A 87 -1.11 8.21 4.91
N LEU A 88 -0.94 6.88 4.87
CA LEU A 88 -1.42 6.01 3.80
C LEU A 88 -2.24 4.82 4.32
N CYS A 89 -1.68 3.99 5.21
CA CYS A 89 -2.41 2.79 5.63
C CYS A 89 -3.67 3.11 6.41
N SER A 90 -3.69 4.14 7.26
CA SER A 90 -4.88 4.52 8.04
C SER A 90 -6.10 4.86 7.16
N HIS A 91 -5.87 5.24 5.90
CA HIS A 91 -6.90 5.54 4.89
C HIS A 91 -7.40 4.31 4.11
N CYS A 92 -6.78 3.15 4.32
CA CYS A 92 -7.06 1.92 3.58
C CYS A 92 -8.13 1.07 4.28
N PRO A 93 -9.09 0.46 3.55
CA PRO A 93 -10.07 -0.48 4.13
C PRO A 93 -9.46 -1.66 4.91
N PHE A 94 -8.24 -2.09 4.57
CA PHE A 94 -7.54 -3.13 5.33
C PHE A 94 -7.17 -2.68 6.75
N TYR A 95 -7.03 -1.38 6.99
CA TYR A 95 -6.69 -0.83 8.30
C TYR A 95 -7.89 -0.82 9.26
N ALA A 96 -9.12 -0.88 8.72
CA ALA A 96 -10.36 -0.91 9.50
C ALA A 96 -10.55 -2.18 10.32
N GLU A 97 -9.76 -3.23 10.08
CA GLU A 97 -9.78 -4.45 10.90
C GLU A 97 -9.41 -4.14 12.35
N ARG A 98 -10.03 -4.86 13.28
CA ARG A 98 -9.57 -4.83 14.67
C ARG A 98 -8.15 -5.40 14.80
N GLY A 99 -7.44 -5.00 15.85
CA GLY A 99 -6.11 -5.53 16.20
C GLY A 99 -4.99 -4.51 15.97
N ASN A 100 -3.77 -4.91 16.30
CA ASN A 100 -2.60 -4.02 16.31
C ASN A 100 -1.67 -4.22 15.10
N THR A 101 -1.97 -5.16 14.21
CA THR A 101 -1.18 -5.49 13.03
C THR A 101 -2.01 -5.40 11.76
N LEU A 102 -1.36 -5.11 10.64
CA LEU A 102 -2.00 -5.06 9.32
C LEU A 102 -2.04 -6.44 8.66
N HIS A 103 -3.20 -6.80 8.13
CA HIS A 103 -3.36 -7.96 7.25
C HIS A 103 -3.64 -7.50 5.80
N CYS A 104 -2.63 -6.92 5.16
CA CYS A 104 -2.72 -6.43 3.78
C CYS A 104 -1.61 -7.00 2.88
N ILE A 105 -1.68 -6.75 1.58
CA ILE A 105 -0.75 -7.32 0.60
C ILE A 105 0.64 -6.68 0.57
N ALA A 106 0.80 -5.49 1.15
CA ALA A 106 2.03 -4.69 1.04
C ALA A 106 2.77 -4.58 2.39
N ASN A 107 2.04 -4.27 3.46
CA ASN A 107 2.56 -4.04 4.81
C ASN A 107 2.00 -5.09 5.79
N TYR A 108 1.98 -6.36 5.38
CA TYR A 108 1.54 -7.44 6.27
C TYR A 108 2.39 -7.47 7.54
N GLY A 109 1.75 -7.51 8.70
CA GLY A 109 2.41 -7.56 10.00
C GLY A 109 2.89 -6.20 10.54
N SER A 110 2.82 -5.12 9.74
CA SER A 110 3.17 -3.78 10.22
C SER A 110 2.25 -3.34 11.35
N TYR A 111 2.82 -2.61 12.31
CA TYR A 111 2.10 -2.12 13.47
C TYR A 111 1.07 -1.04 13.09
N LYS A 112 -0.09 -1.03 13.77
CA LYS A 112 -1.21 -0.10 13.57
C LYS A 112 -1.36 0.87 14.76
N PRO A 113 -0.48 1.86 14.94
CA PRO A 113 -0.57 2.78 16.08
C PRO A 113 -1.70 3.82 15.96
N TRP A 114 -2.25 4.03 14.76
CA TRP A 114 -3.25 5.06 14.47
C TRP A 114 -4.68 4.51 14.43
N LYS A 115 -5.67 5.40 14.44
CA LYS A 115 -7.06 5.04 14.18
C LYS A 115 -7.32 4.98 12.67
N TYR A 116 -8.28 4.16 12.27
CA TYR A 116 -8.78 4.15 10.90
C TYR A 116 -9.37 5.51 10.55
N ASN A 117 -8.93 6.08 9.42
CA ASN A 117 -9.35 7.38 8.92
C ASN A 117 -9.78 7.25 7.45
N PRO A 118 -11.07 7.02 7.15
CA PRO A 118 -11.53 6.66 5.81
C PRO A 118 -11.52 7.82 4.79
N VAL A 119 -11.13 9.04 5.19
CA VAL A 119 -11.11 10.21 4.30
C VAL A 119 -10.08 10.03 3.18
N PRO A 120 -10.23 10.73 2.04
CA PRO A 120 -9.16 10.82 1.05
C PRO A 120 -7.91 11.49 1.64
N MET A 121 -6.72 10.98 1.27
CA MET A 121 -5.44 11.59 1.60
C MET A 121 -5.39 13.05 1.11
N SER A 122 -4.94 13.92 2.00
CA SER A 122 -4.63 15.32 1.71
C SER A 122 -3.45 15.44 0.73
N ARG A 123 -3.29 16.62 0.13
CA ARG A 123 -2.15 16.91 -0.77
C ARG A 123 -0.80 16.77 -0.06
N SER A 124 -0.73 17.18 1.21
CA SER A 124 0.49 17.07 2.02
C SER A 124 0.87 15.61 2.28
N GLU A 125 -0.10 14.76 2.65
CA GLU A 125 0.14 13.33 2.86
C GLU A 125 0.63 12.64 1.58
N LYS A 126 0.03 12.95 0.42
CA LYS A 126 0.48 12.42 -0.88
C LYS A 126 1.93 12.81 -1.17
N PHE A 127 2.29 14.07 -0.93
CA PHE A 127 3.64 14.57 -1.14
C PHE A 127 4.66 13.88 -0.22
N GLN A 128 4.36 13.78 1.07
CA GLN A 128 5.21 13.09 2.05
C GLN A 128 5.41 11.61 1.71
N LEU A 129 4.36 10.93 1.25
CA LEU A 129 4.42 9.54 0.83
C LEU A 129 5.38 9.36 -0.36
N ILE A 130 5.26 10.24 -1.37
CA ILE A 130 6.12 10.20 -2.56
C ILE A 130 7.59 10.42 -2.17
N ILE A 131 7.88 11.42 -1.32
CA ILE A 131 9.24 11.65 -0.83
C ILE A 131 9.77 10.44 -0.08
N GLY A 132 8.97 9.85 0.83
CA GLY A 132 9.39 8.68 1.60
C GLY A 132 9.72 7.48 0.71
N PHE A 133 8.91 7.21 -0.32
CA PHE A 133 9.20 6.16 -1.29
C PHE A 133 10.41 6.46 -2.19
N ILE A 134 10.64 7.73 -2.56
CA ILE A 134 11.86 8.12 -3.27
C ILE A 134 13.08 7.87 -2.41
N ILE A 135 13.07 8.30 -1.15
CA ILE A 135 14.17 8.06 -0.21
C ILE A 135 14.41 6.55 -0.09
N LEU A 136 13.38 5.74 0.16
CA LEU A 136 13.53 4.29 0.31
C LEU A 136 14.02 3.59 -0.96
N GLY A 137 13.44 3.92 -2.11
CA GLY A 137 13.75 3.26 -3.38
C GLY A 137 15.10 3.69 -3.96
N CYS A 138 15.45 4.97 -3.82
CA CYS A 138 16.69 5.55 -4.37
C CYS A 138 17.85 5.53 -3.39
N PHE A 139 17.66 5.11 -2.12
CA PHE A 139 18.71 5.07 -1.11
C PHE A 139 20.03 4.43 -1.56
N PRO A 140 20.05 3.24 -2.21
CA PRO A 140 21.31 2.59 -2.55
C PRO A 140 22.09 3.31 -3.67
N PHE A 141 21.44 4.11 -4.51
CA PHE A 141 22.02 4.60 -5.77
C PHE A 141 23.26 5.50 -5.59
N PRO A 142 23.27 6.50 -4.67
CA PRO A 142 24.48 7.30 -4.43
C PRO A 142 25.67 6.43 -4.02
N PHE A 143 25.46 5.44 -3.15
CA PHE A 143 26.52 4.56 -2.65
C PHE A 143 27.06 3.64 -3.75
N LEU A 144 26.18 3.07 -4.57
CA LEU A 144 26.57 2.25 -5.71
C LEU A 144 27.36 3.07 -6.75
N PHE A 145 26.97 4.33 -6.99
CA PHE A 145 27.65 5.22 -7.91
C PHE A 145 29.05 5.61 -7.40
N PHE A 146 29.15 6.10 -6.16
CA PHE A 146 30.44 6.50 -5.57
C PHE A 146 31.37 5.32 -5.30
N GLY A 147 30.79 4.15 -5.00
CA GLY A 147 31.52 2.88 -4.86
C GLY A 147 31.96 2.27 -6.19
N GLN A 148 31.59 2.86 -7.33
CA GLN A 148 31.87 2.35 -8.68
C GLN A 148 31.31 0.93 -8.94
N GLU A 149 30.28 0.53 -8.20
CA GLU A 149 29.62 -0.78 -8.33
C GLU A 149 28.57 -0.76 -9.46
N PHE A 150 29.01 -0.46 -10.69
CA PHE A 150 28.11 -0.20 -11.82
C PHE A 150 27.25 -1.40 -12.23
N LEU A 151 27.74 -2.63 -12.04
CA LEU A 151 26.94 -3.83 -12.28
C LEU A 151 25.74 -3.88 -11.32
N PHE A 152 25.98 -3.65 -10.02
CA PHE A 152 24.91 -3.63 -9.01
C PHE A 152 24.01 -2.41 -9.19
N LEU A 153 24.54 -1.26 -9.61
CA LEU A 153 23.74 -0.09 -9.98
C LEU A 153 22.76 -0.44 -11.10
N PHE A 154 23.23 -1.10 -12.16
CA PHE A 154 22.40 -1.51 -13.29
C PHE A 154 21.32 -2.53 -12.89
N ILE A 155 21.70 -3.59 -12.18
CA ILE A 155 20.75 -4.63 -11.73
C ILE A 155 19.71 -4.02 -10.77
N THR A 156 20.14 -3.18 -9.82
CA THR A 156 19.22 -2.49 -8.89
C THR A 156 18.25 -1.57 -9.63
N SER A 157 18.72 -0.87 -10.67
CA SER A 157 17.86 -0.04 -11.53
C SER A 157 16.79 -0.86 -12.24
N ILE A 158 17.16 -2.00 -12.85
CA ILE A 158 16.20 -2.90 -13.49
C ILE A 158 15.21 -3.45 -12.46
N GLY A 159 15.69 -3.85 -11.28
CA GLY A 159 14.85 -4.32 -10.19
C GLY A 159 13.82 -3.27 -9.77
N LEU A 160 14.25 -2.01 -9.62
CA LEU A 160 13.39 -0.91 -9.21
C LEU A 160 12.31 -0.62 -10.27
N LEU A 161 12.70 -0.54 -11.54
CA LEU A 161 11.77 -0.34 -12.66
C LEU A 161 10.77 -1.49 -12.76
N SER A 162 11.25 -2.74 -12.61
CA SER A 162 10.41 -3.94 -12.63
C SER A 162 9.42 -3.95 -11.47
N PHE A 163 9.85 -3.53 -10.27
CA PHE A 163 8.97 -3.41 -9.11
C PHE A 163 7.90 -2.35 -9.33
N PHE A 164 8.24 -1.16 -9.83
CA PHE A 164 7.25 -0.12 -10.15
C PHE A 164 6.28 -0.56 -11.25
N ALA A 165 6.76 -1.24 -12.30
CA ALA A 165 5.91 -1.79 -13.34
C ALA A 165 4.94 -2.84 -12.77
N TYR A 166 5.43 -3.76 -11.94
CA TYR A 166 4.59 -4.74 -11.24
C TYR A 166 3.54 -4.05 -10.36
N LEU A 167 3.94 -3.05 -9.56
CA LEU A 167 3.00 -2.29 -8.73
C LEU A 167 1.92 -1.66 -9.61
N LYS A 168 2.30 -0.91 -10.64
CA LYS A 168 1.34 -0.18 -11.47
C LYS A 168 0.34 -1.13 -12.15
N ILE A 169 0.85 -2.21 -12.74
CA ILE A 169 0.05 -3.11 -13.58
C ILE A 169 -0.77 -4.10 -12.73
N LYS A 170 -0.20 -4.64 -11.65
CA LYS A 170 -0.79 -5.78 -10.91
C LYS A 170 -1.34 -5.40 -9.54
N VAL A 171 -0.88 -4.32 -8.92
CA VAL A 171 -1.27 -3.93 -7.55
C VAL A 171 -2.15 -2.68 -7.59
N CYS A 172 -1.61 -1.54 -8.02
CA CYS A 172 -2.27 -0.22 -8.00
C CYS A 172 -3.50 -0.13 -8.92
N SER A 173 -3.57 -0.96 -9.98
CA SER A 173 -4.73 -1.07 -10.87
C SER A 173 -5.93 -1.79 -10.24
N LYS A 174 -5.73 -2.45 -9.09
CA LYS A 174 -6.74 -3.24 -8.38
C LYS A 174 -6.75 -2.97 -6.86
N CYS A 175 -6.05 -1.95 -6.38
CA CYS A 175 -5.89 -1.68 -4.96
C CYS A 175 -7.12 -0.96 -4.40
N VAL A 176 -7.57 -1.36 -3.20
CA VAL A 176 -8.71 -0.75 -2.50
C VAL A 176 -8.35 0.53 -1.73
N ASN A 177 -7.07 0.89 -1.65
CA ASN A 177 -6.64 2.16 -1.09
C ASN A 177 -6.71 3.24 -2.18
N PHE A 178 -7.90 3.76 -2.45
CA PHE A 178 -8.17 4.68 -3.56
C PHE A 178 -7.59 6.08 -3.36
N SER A 179 -7.26 6.45 -2.12
CA SER A 179 -6.65 7.75 -1.82
C SER A 179 -5.16 7.84 -2.18
N CYS A 180 -4.50 6.68 -2.33
CA CYS A 180 -3.10 6.57 -2.72
C CYS A 180 -2.84 7.24 -4.08
N PRO A 181 -1.81 8.11 -4.22
CA PRO A 181 -1.54 8.80 -5.48
C PRO A 181 -1.13 7.85 -6.63
N PHE A 182 -0.72 6.62 -6.33
CA PHE A 182 -0.37 5.62 -7.33
C PHE A 182 -1.56 4.78 -7.81
N ASN A 183 -2.70 4.84 -7.11
CA ASN A 183 -3.90 4.08 -7.45
C ASN A 183 -4.37 4.46 -8.87
N SER A 184 -4.84 3.47 -9.61
CA SER A 184 -5.32 3.64 -10.99
C SER A 184 -6.59 2.85 -11.29
N VAL A 185 -7.32 2.49 -10.24
CA VAL A 185 -8.65 1.92 -10.36
C VAL A 185 -9.57 2.96 -11.01
N LYS A 186 -10.36 2.52 -11.99
CA LYS A 186 -11.31 3.39 -12.69
C LYS A 186 -12.40 3.90 -11.74
N LYS A 187 -12.87 5.12 -11.96
CA LYS A 187 -13.84 5.80 -11.08
C LYS A 187 -15.11 4.98 -10.88
N GLU A 188 -15.65 4.34 -11.92
CA GLU A 188 -16.89 3.56 -11.82
C GLU A 188 -16.76 2.38 -10.84
N ILE A 189 -15.56 1.80 -10.76
CA ILE A 189 -15.25 0.71 -9.80
C ILE A 189 -15.09 1.28 -8.38
N VAL A 190 -14.53 2.48 -8.24
CA VAL A 190 -14.44 3.20 -6.96
C VAL A 190 -15.84 3.53 -6.44
N ASP A 191 -16.71 4.09 -7.28
CA ASP A 191 -18.09 4.44 -6.96
C ASP A 191 -18.88 3.20 -6.51
N ASP A 192 -18.78 2.09 -7.26
CA ASP A 192 -19.41 0.82 -6.89
C ASP A 192 -18.91 0.28 -5.54
N PHE A 193 -17.63 0.49 -5.22
CA PHE A 193 -17.07 0.13 -3.92
C PHE A 193 -17.59 1.06 -2.81
N LEU A 194 -17.59 2.38 -3.01
CA LEU A 194 -18.06 3.34 -2.00
C LEU A 194 -19.53 3.12 -1.68
N LYS A 195 -20.40 2.86 -2.67
CA LYS A 195 -21.82 2.52 -2.46
C LYS A 195 -22.04 1.34 -1.49
N LYS A 196 -21.05 0.45 -1.36
CA LYS A 196 -21.08 -0.72 -0.46
C LYS A 196 -20.44 -0.47 0.91
N ASN A 197 -19.74 0.64 1.11
CA ASN A 197 -18.98 0.96 2.33
C ASN A 197 -19.42 2.33 2.85
N ARG A 198 -20.48 2.38 3.68
CA ARG A 198 -21.11 3.65 4.08
C ARG A 198 -20.16 4.60 4.77
N VAL A 199 -19.32 4.09 5.67
CA VAL A 199 -18.35 4.89 6.43
C VAL A 199 -17.36 5.60 5.49
N MET A 200 -16.89 4.92 4.45
CA MET A 200 -15.99 5.54 3.47
C MET A 200 -16.72 6.48 2.54
N LYS A 201 -17.89 6.07 2.02
CA LYS A 201 -18.72 6.90 1.17
C LYS A 201 -18.99 8.27 1.81
N LYS A 202 -19.46 8.26 3.06
CA LYS A 202 -19.75 9.48 3.81
C LYS A 202 -18.51 10.38 3.92
N ALA A 203 -17.38 9.82 4.35
CA ALA A 203 -16.13 10.57 4.49
C ALA A 203 -15.62 11.15 3.17
N TRP A 204 -15.86 10.48 2.04
CA TRP A 204 -15.47 10.96 0.72
C TRP A 204 -16.40 12.06 0.21
N GLU A 205 -17.72 11.90 0.38
CA GLU A 205 -18.71 12.92 0.01
C GLU A 205 -18.54 14.21 0.83
N GLU A 206 -18.19 14.10 2.11
CA GLU A 206 -17.87 15.25 2.98
C GLU A 206 -16.63 16.03 2.51
N GLU A 207 -15.69 15.36 1.85
CA GLU A 207 -14.50 15.96 1.23
C GLU A 207 -14.74 16.38 -0.24
N GLY A 208 -15.99 16.39 -0.68
CA GLY A 208 -16.41 16.88 -2.00
C GLY A 208 -16.38 15.85 -3.13
N TYR A 209 -16.27 14.55 -2.83
CA TYR A 209 -16.36 13.50 -3.85
C TYR A 209 -17.80 13.31 -4.34
N ILE A 210 -18.00 13.27 -5.67
CA ILE A 210 -19.30 13.07 -6.30
C ILE A 210 -19.35 11.67 -6.93
N LEU A 211 -20.37 10.89 -6.59
CA LEU A 211 -20.61 9.56 -7.17
C LEU A 211 -21.27 9.68 -8.56
N ASP A 212 -20.88 8.79 -9.48
CA ASP A 212 -21.50 8.63 -10.81
C ASP A 212 -21.42 9.86 -11.75
N GLU A 213 -20.49 10.78 -11.48
CA GLU A 213 -20.03 11.84 -12.39
C GLU A 213 -18.92 11.33 -13.33
#